data_AF-A0A843KRJ9-F1
#
_entry.id   AF-A0A843KRJ9-F1
#
_cell.length_a   1.000
_cell.length_b   1.000
_cell.length_c   1.000
_cell.angle_alpha   90.00
_cell.angle_beta   90.00
_cell.angle_gamma   90.00
#
_symmetry.space_group_name_H-M   'P 1'
#
loop_
_entity.id
_entity.type
_entity.pdbx_description
1 polymer ?
#
loop_
_entity_poly.entity_id
_entity_poly.type
_entity_poly.pdbx_seq_one_letter_code
_entity_poly.pdbx_strand_id
1 'polypeptide(L)' 'MSKLMKGRKIRLAKACEQNRRVPAWVMIRTNRAVASHPKRRNWRRSSLKV' A
#
# COMPACT_ATOMS: atom_id res chain seq x y z
N MET A 1 -3.49 -0.15 -23.50
CA MET A 1 -2.36 0.10 -22.57
C MET A 1 -1.08 -0.38 -23.23
N SER A 2 -0.02 0.43 -23.20
CA SER A 2 1.28 0.02 -23.74
C SER A 2 1.90 -1.13 -22.94
N LYS A 3 2.83 -1.87 -23.56
CA LYS A 3 3.58 -2.95 -22.91
C LYS A 3 4.36 -2.39 -21.72
N LEU A 4 3.93 -2.71 -20.51
CA LEU A 4 4.66 -2.37 -19.27
C LEU A 4 5.88 -3.28 -19.13
N MET A 5 7.05 -2.68 -18.95
CA MET A 5 8.29 -3.44 -18.67
C MET A 5 8.16 -4.25 -17.37
N LYS A 6 8.80 -5.42 -17.32
CA LYS A 6 8.77 -6.34 -16.16
C LYS A 6 9.13 -5.63 -14.84
N GLY A 7 10.16 -4.78 -14.84
CA GLY A 7 10.58 -4.05 -13.64
C GLY A 7 9.54 -3.04 -13.14
N ARG A 8 8.78 -2.41 -14.04
CA ARG A 8 7.66 -1.52 -13.66
C ARG A 8 6.49 -2.33 -13.10
N LYS A 9 6.17 -3.48 -13.71
CA LYS A 9 5.13 -4.41 -13.24
C LYS A 9 5.38 -4.90 -11.81
N ILE A 10 6.62 -5.29 -11.49
CA ILE A 10 7.00 -5.76 -10.14
C ILE A 10 6.82 -4.64 -9.10
N ARG A 11 7.25 -3.42 -9.42
CA ARG A 11 7.12 -2.27 -8.51
C ARG A 11 5.66 -1.89 -8.28
N LEU A 12 4.82 -1.96 -9.31
CA LEU A 12 3.37 -1.76 -9.19
C LEU A 12 2.73 -2.88 -8.35
N ALA A 13 3.11 -4.14 -8.53
CA ALA A 13 2.62 -5.26 -7.73
C ALA A 13 2.94 -5.07 -6.23
N LYS A 14 4.19 -4.71 -5.90
CA LYS A 14 4.59 -4.37 -4.54
C LYS A 14 3.78 -3.20 -3.96
N ALA A 15 3.49 -2.18 -4.78
CA ALA A 15 2.66 -1.06 -4.34
C ALA A 15 1.20 -1.48 -4.10
N CYS A 16 0.66 -2.42 -4.85
CA CYS A 16 -0.65 -3.01 -4.57
C CYS A 16 -0.66 -3.74 -3.22
N GLU A 17 0.32 -4.63 -2.98
CA GLU A 17 0.41 -5.43 -1.75
C GLU A 17 0.60 -4.58 -0.48
N GLN A 18 1.35 -3.50 -0.57
CA GLN A 18 1.56 -2.57 0.54
C GLN A 18 0.29 -1.78 0.91
N ASN A 19 -0.67 -1.63 0.01
CA ASN A 19 -1.84 -0.76 0.21
C ASN A 19 -2.96 -1.42 1.06
N ARG A 20 -2.60 -1.96 2.23
CA ARG A 20 -3.51 -2.68 3.13
C ARG A 20 -3.74 -1.94 4.45
N ARG A 21 -4.76 -2.35 5.21
CA ARG A 21 -4.98 -1.86 6.59
C ARG A 21 -3.97 -2.49 7.55
N VAL A 22 -3.75 -1.83 8.69
CA VAL A 22 -3.13 -2.47 9.85
C VAL A 22 -3.99 -3.67 10.30
N PRO A 23 -3.42 -4.85 10.52
CA PRO A 23 -4.15 -6.02 11.00
C PRO A 23 -4.80 -5.79 12.36
N ALA A 24 -5.96 -6.41 12.59
CA ALA A 24 -6.72 -6.25 13.84
C ALA A 24 -5.92 -6.66 15.07
N TRP A 25 -5.20 -7.78 15.00
CA TRP A 25 -4.38 -8.26 16.11
C TRP A 25 -3.25 -7.28 16.49
N VAL A 26 -2.72 -6.51 15.54
CA VAL A 26 -1.72 -5.45 15.83
C VAL A 26 -2.37 -4.31 16.58
N MET A 27 -3.57 -3.89 16.16
CA MET A 27 -4.32 -2.83 16.85
C MET A 27 -4.65 -3.23 18.29
N ILE A 28 -5.01 -4.49 18.53
CA ILE A 28 -5.29 -5.01 19.88
C ILE A 28 -4.01 -5.02 20.72
N ARG A 29 -2.91 -5.57 20.20
CA ARG A 29 -1.61 -5.62 20.91
C ARG A 29 -1.05 -4.25 21.26
N THR A 30 -1.35 -3.23 20.47
CA THR A 30 -0.82 -1.86 20.65
C THR A 30 -1.79 -0.95 21.39
N ASN A 31 -2.85 -1.46 22.02
CA ASN A 31 -3.91 -0.65 22.64
C ASN A 31 -4.41 0.47 21.71
N ARG A 32 -4.55 0.15 20.42
CA ARG A 32 -4.96 1.06 19.34
C ARG A 32 -4.00 2.23 19.04
N ALA A 33 -2.76 2.22 19.57
CA ALA A 33 -1.76 3.23 19.20
C ALA A 33 -1.45 3.20 17.69
N VAL A 34 -1.52 2.03 17.04
CA VAL A 34 -1.32 1.87 15.59
C VAL A 34 -2.65 1.53 14.90
N ALA A 35 -3.62 2.45 14.93
CA ALA A 35 -4.96 2.22 14.37
C ALA A 35 -5.05 2.37 12.83
N SER A 36 -4.17 3.18 12.23
CA SER A 36 -4.19 3.49 10.80
C SER A 36 -2.82 3.31 10.15
N HIS A 37 -2.81 3.01 8.85
CA HIS A 37 -1.58 2.88 8.08
C HIS A 37 -1.22 4.24 7.44
N PRO A 38 -0.17 4.94 7.90
CA PRO A 38 0.12 6.31 7.43
C PRO A 38 0.53 6.37 5.95
N LYS A 39 1.05 5.27 5.39
CA LYS A 39 1.48 5.17 3.98
C LYS A 39 0.40 4.58 3.06
N ARG A 40 -0.86 4.53 3.50
CA ARG A 40 -1.97 4.07 2.66
C ARG A 40 -2.17 5.05 1.51
N ARG A 41 -2.38 4.53 0.31
CA ARG A 41 -2.48 5.33 -0.93
C ARG A 41 -3.82 5.12 -1.63
N ASN A 42 -4.25 6.12 -2.38
CA ASN A 42 -5.41 6.04 -3.25
C ASN A 42 -5.02 6.57 -4.64
N TRP A 43 -5.31 5.81 -5.69
CA TRP A 43 -4.98 6.14 -7.08
C TRP A 43 -5.58 7.46 -7.56
N ARG A 44 -6.69 7.90 -6.96
CA ARG A 44 -7.30 9.21 -7.27
C ARG A 44 -6.63 10.39 -6.57
N ARG A 45 -6.02 10.16 -5.40
CA ARG A 45 -5.47 11.23 -4.55
C ARG A 45 -3.97 11.40 -4.73
N SER A 46 -3.26 10.36 -5.14
CA SER A 46 -1.80 10.41 -5.28
C SER A 46 -1.33 9.48 -6.40
N SER A 47 -0.46 10.00 -7.27
CA SER A 47 0.15 9.23 -8.35
C SER A 47 1.41 8.50 -7.86
N LEU A 48 1.63 7.29 -8.38
CA LEU A 48 2.82 6.49 -8.11
C LEU A 48 3.94 6.88 -9.07
N LYS A 49 5.06 7.39 -8.54
CA LYS A 49 6.29 7.59 -9.29
C LYS A 49 7.05 6.25 -9.37
N VAL A 50 6.82 5.50 -10.46
CA VAL A 50 7.42 4.18 -10.73
C VAL A 50 7.94 4.13 -12.15
#